data_AF-A0A3D0D4C8-F1
#
_entry.id   AF-A0A3D0D4C8-F1
#
_cell.length_a   1.000
_cell.length_b   1.000
_cell.length_c   1.000
_cell.angle_alpha   90.00
_cell.angle_beta   90.00
_cell.angle_gamma   90.00
#
_symmetry.space_group_name_H-M   'P 1'
#
loop_
_entity.id
_entity.type
_entity.pdbx_description
1 polymer ?
#
loop_
_entity_poly.entity_id
_entity_poly.type
_entity_poly.pdbx_seq_one_letter_code
_entity_poly.pdbx_strand_id
1 'polypeptide(L)'
;ISDEALVPRGVDETTVAKAMAEGDTQTGWTAVVGAYLDGDISIGRAAELLQLHPIELTERLHRLGAPLRLGPLTVEEARAEADALRR
;
A
#
# COMPACT_ATOMS: atom_id res chain seq x y z
N ILE A 1 -9.56 -24.40 -20.81
CA ILE A 1 -8.58 -23.38 -20.37
C ILE A 1 -9.23 -22.75 -19.16
N SER A 2 -9.06 -23.38 -18.01
CA SER A 2 -9.69 -22.91 -16.78
C SER A 2 -8.82 -21.77 -16.28
N ASP A 3 -9.41 -20.58 -16.34
CA ASP A 3 -8.89 -19.33 -15.79
C ASP A 3 -8.65 -19.56 -14.30
N GLU A 4 -7.38 -19.75 -13.93
CA GLU A 4 -6.96 -19.99 -12.57
C GLU A 4 -7.14 -18.68 -11.81
N ALA A 5 -8.33 -18.61 -11.24
CA ALA A 5 -8.84 -17.64 -10.30
C ALA A 5 -7.77 -16.70 -9.77
N LEU A 6 -8.03 -15.41 -10.00
CA LEU A 6 -7.51 -14.25 -9.32
C LEU A 6 -7.66 -14.41 -7.79
N VAL A 7 -6.89 -15.31 -7.18
CA VAL A 7 -6.69 -15.37 -5.74
C VAL A 7 -6.08 -14.02 -5.38
N PRO A 8 -6.64 -13.24 -4.43
CA PRO A 8 -5.95 -12.07 -3.91
C PRO A 8 -4.67 -12.62 -3.28
N ARG A 9 -3.57 -12.54 -4.03
CA ARG A 9 -2.25 -12.84 -3.49
C ARG A 9 -1.95 -11.66 -2.61
N GLY A 10 -2.45 -11.69 -1.38
CA GLY A 10 -2.04 -10.78 -0.32
C GLY A 10 -0.53 -10.82 -0.30
N VAL A 11 0.09 -9.82 -0.92
CA VAL A 11 1.54 -9.76 -1.02
C VAL A 11 1.97 -9.39 0.38
N ASP A 12 2.54 -10.37 1.09
CA ASP A 12 2.95 -10.16 2.46
C ASP A 12 3.94 -8.97 2.52
N GLU A 13 3.86 -8.23 3.61
CA GLU A 13 4.67 -7.03 3.83
C GLU A 13 6.19 -7.28 3.67
N THR A 14 6.63 -8.52 3.92
CA THR A 14 8.04 -8.93 3.76
C THR A 14 8.40 -9.09 2.29
N THR A 15 7.51 -9.63 1.46
CA THR A 15 7.67 -9.70 0.00
C THR A 15 7.73 -8.30 -0.61
N VAL A 16 6.87 -7.40 -0.14
CA VAL A 16 6.89 -5.98 -0.56
C VAL A 16 8.21 -5.31 -0.20
N ALA A 17 8.64 -5.43 1.06
CA ALA A 17 9.90 -4.86 1.55
C ALA A 17 11.13 -5.44 0.81
N LYS A 18 11.08 -6.74 0.48
CA LYS A 18 12.13 -7.41 -0.28
C LYS A 18 12.25 -6.88 -1.72
N ALA A 19 11.14 -6.69 -2.42
CA ALA A 19 11.14 -6.15 -3.79
C ALA A 19 11.74 -4.73 -3.84
N MET A 20 11.43 -3.90 -2.84
CA MET A 20 12.03 -2.57 -2.70
C MET A 20 13.55 -2.63 -2.44
N ALA A 21 14.01 -3.59 -1.63
CA ALA A 21 15.43 -3.78 -1.33
C ALA A 21 16.24 -4.33 -2.52
N GLU A 22 15.62 -5.12 -3.39
CA GLU A 22 16.26 -5.71 -4.59
C GLU A 22 16.37 -4.71 -5.76
N GLY A 23 15.89 -3.47 -5.60
CA GLY A 23 16.06 -2.39 -6.56
C GLY A 23 15.12 -2.41 -7.76
N ASP A 24 14.16 -3.35 -7.78
CA ASP A 24 13.06 -3.34 -8.73
C ASP A 24 11.95 -2.41 -8.23
N THR A 25 12.19 -1.11 -8.41
CA THR A 25 11.32 -0.03 -7.92
C THR A 25 9.90 -0.10 -8.47
N GLN A 26 9.71 -0.65 -9.68
CA GLN A 26 8.39 -0.79 -10.29
C GLN A 26 7.62 -1.99 -9.72
N THR A 27 8.29 -3.12 -9.50
CA THR A 27 7.69 -4.28 -8.85
C THR A 27 7.34 -3.96 -7.39
N GLY A 28 8.25 -3.30 -6.67
CA GLY A 28 8.00 -2.83 -5.31
C GLY A 28 6.83 -1.83 -5.23
N TRP A 29 6.77 -0.84 -6.13
CA TRP A 29 5.63 0.07 -6.24
C TRP A 29 4.31 -0.66 -6.46
N THR A 30 4.30 -1.58 -7.43
CA THR A 30 3.10 -2.35 -7.79
C THR A 30 2.60 -3.18 -6.61
N ALA A 31 3.52 -3.81 -5.87
CA ALA A 31 3.21 -4.63 -4.72
C ALA A 31 2.64 -3.81 -3.55
N VAL A 32 3.26 -2.66 -3.21
CA VAL A 32 2.74 -1.76 -2.15
C VAL A 32 1.36 -1.23 -2.52
N VAL A 33 1.19 -0.75 -3.76
CA VAL A 33 -0.09 -0.16 -4.19
C VAL A 33 -1.18 -1.23 -4.23
N GLY A 34 -0.87 -2.46 -4.67
CA GLY A 34 -1.80 -3.59 -4.62
C GLY A 34 -2.29 -3.86 -3.19
N ALA A 35 -1.37 -4.01 -2.23
CA ALA A 35 -1.72 -4.24 -0.83
C ALA A 35 -2.56 -3.10 -0.23
N TYR A 36 -2.31 -1.85 -0.62
CA TYR A 36 -3.16 -0.71 -0.22
C TYR A 36 -4.58 -0.81 -0.79
N LEU A 37 -4.70 -1.12 -2.09
CA LEU A 37 -5.98 -1.22 -2.79
C LEU A 37 -6.82 -2.39 -2.29
N ASP A 38 -6.17 -3.49 -1.91
CA ASP A 38 -6.80 -4.66 -1.30
C ASP A 38 -7.19 -4.44 0.18
N GLY A 39 -6.68 -3.35 0.79
CA GLY A 39 -6.96 -3.00 2.18
C GLY A 39 -6.09 -3.74 3.21
N ASP A 40 -5.05 -4.43 2.75
CA ASP A 40 -4.09 -5.14 3.60
C ASP A 40 -3.20 -4.18 4.40
N ILE A 41 -2.94 -2.99 3.85
CA ILE A 41 -2.17 -1.92 4.50
C ILE A 41 -2.84 -0.55 4.35
N SER A 42 -2.61 0.31 5.34
CA SER A 42 -3.08 1.69 5.32
C SER A 42 -2.30 2.57 4.35
N ILE A 43 -2.85 3.74 3.99
CA ILE A 43 -2.15 4.72 3.13
C ILE A 43 -0.85 5.20 3.79
N GLY A 44 -0.85 5.36 5.11
CA GLY A 44 0.33 5.72 5.88
C GLY A 44 1.42 4.65 5.77
N ARG A 45 1.06 3.37 5.94
CA ARG A 45 2.02 2.28 5.84
C ARG A 45 2.56 2.12 4.42
N ALA A 46 1.70 2.25 3.41
CA ALA A 46 2.11 2.25 2.02
C ALA A 46 3.12 3.39 1.72
N ALA A 47 2.87 4.58 2.25
CA ALA A 47 3.78 5.72 2.08
C ALA A 47 5.15 5.48 2.74
N GLU A 48 5.17 4.93 3.95
CA GLU A 48 6.41 4.54 4.65
C GLU A 48 7.23 3.53 3.82
N LEU A 49 6.59 2.47 3.30
CA LEU A 49 7.26 1.44 2.49
C LEU A 49 7.84 1.99 1.18
N LEU A 50 7.18 2.99 0.61
CA LEU A 50 7.62 3.68 -0.62
C LEU A 50 8.56 4.84 -0.36
N GLN A 51 8.88 5.13 0.90
CA GLN A 51 9.66 6.30 1.32
C GLN A 51 9.09 7.63 0.79
N LEU A 52 7.75 7.74 0.80
CA LEU A 52 7.01 8.93 0.39
C LEU A 52 6.25 9.54 1.57
N HIS A 53 5.88 10.80 1.44
CA HIS A 53 4.90 11.40 2.34
C HIS A 53 3.49 10.87 2.00
N PRO A 54 2.60 10.60 2.98
CA PRO A 54 1.24 10.08 2.71
C PRO A 54 0.41 10.96 1.76
N ILE A 55 0.54 12.28 1.88
CA ILE A 55 -0.11 13.24 0.96
C ILE A 55 0.40 13.07 -0.48
N GLU A 56 1.71 12.90 -0.66
CA GLU A 56 2.30 12.71 -1.99
C GLU A 56 1.81 11.40 -2.63
N LEU A 57 1.75 10.31 -1.85
CA LEU A 57 1.21 9.04 -2.32
C LEU A 57 -0.27 9.18 -2.71
N THR A 58 -1.06 9.89 -1.91
CA THR A 58 -2.47 10.17 -2.19
C THR A 58 -2.65 10.94 -3.50
N GLU A 59 -1.85 11.99 -3.74
CA GLU A 59 -1.89 12.74 -4.99
C GLU A 59 -1.47 11.90 -6.20
N ARG A 60 -0.46 11.03 -6.06
CA ARG A 60 -0.04 10.10 -7.11
C ARG A 60 -1.17 9.14 -7.47
N LEU A 61 -1.80 8.52 -6.47
CA LEU A 61 -2.93 7.61 -6.67
C LEU A 61 -4.11 8.33 -7.34
N HIS A 62 -4.42 9.55 -6.91
CA HIS A 62 -5.46 10.38 -7.54
C HIS A 62 -5.16 10.65 -9.03
N ARG A 63 -3.93 11.03 -9.37
CA ARG A 63 -3.52 11.26 -10.77
C ARG A 63 -3.62 10.00 -11.64
N LEU A 64 -3.43 8.83 -11.03
CA LEU A 64 -3.56 7.53 -11.69
C LEU A 64 -5.02 7.06 -11.80
N GLY A 65 -5.97 7.79 -11.23
CA GLY A 65 -7.38 7.38 -11.17
C GLY A 65 -7.62 6.18 -10.25
N ALA A 66 -6.68 5.88 -9.35
CA ALA A 66 -6.82 4.80 -8.39
C ALA A 66 -7.83 5.21 -7.30
N PRO A 67 -8.63 4.26 -6.78
CA PRO A 67 -9.59 4.57 -5.72
C PRO A 67 -8.83 4.98 -4.46
N LEU A 68 -9.23 6.13 -3.90
CA LEU A 68 -8.74 6.60 -2.62
C LEU A 68 -9.63 6.09 -1.51
N ARG A 69 -9.04 5.34 -0.58
CA ARG A 69 -9.70 4.94 0.66
C ARG A 69 -9.76 6.14 1.60
N LEU A 70 -10.96 6.69 1.80
CA LEU A 70 -11.17 7.83 2.71
C LEU A 70 -11.34 7.34 4.15
N GLY A 71 -10.24 7.39 4.91
CA GLY A 71 -10.21 7.10 6.34
C GLY A 71 -10.08 5.61 6.69
N PRO A 72 -9.73 5.28 7.94
CA PRO A 72 -9.44 3.91 8.40
C PRO A 72 -10.71 3.03 8.45
N LEU A 73 -10.58 1.73 8.13
CA LEU A 73 -11.69 0.75 8.23
C LEU A 73 -11.91 0.32 9.68
N THR A 74 -10.87 0.41 10.51
CA THR A 74 -10.88 -0.06 11.90
C THR A 74 -10.23 0.96 12.84
N VAL A 75 -10.53 0.82 14.13
CA VAL A 75 -9.93 1.67 15.17
C VAL A 75 -8.44 1.40 15.31
N GLU A 76 -8.02 0.16 15.11
CA GLU A 76 -6.62 -0.27 15.11
C GLU A 76 -5.83 0.43 14.01
N GLU A 77 -6.39 0.47 12.80
CA GLU A 77 -5.78 1.17 11.67
C GLU A 77 -5.73 2.69 11.90
N ALA A 78 -6.80 3.27 12.46
CA ALA A 78 -6.82 4.67 12.87
C ALA A 78 -5.72 5.03 13.88
N ARG A 79 -5.48 4.12 14.85
CA ARG A 79 -4.41 4.28 15.84
C ARG A 79 -3.03 4.18 15.20
N ALA A 80 -2.83 3.19 14.33
CA ALA A 80 -1.56 3.01 13.62
C ALA A 80 -1.21 4.24 12.76
N GLU A 81 -2.19 4.80 12.04
CA GLU A 81 -2.01 6.05 11.28
C GLU A 81 -1.70 7.25 12.19
N ALA A 82 -2.43 7.40 13.30
CA ALA A 82 -2.18 8.48 14.25
C ALA A 82 -0.78 8.40 14.89
N ASP A 83 -0.28 7.19 15.12
CA ASP A 83 1.07 6.98 15.65
C ASP A 83 2.15 7.23 14.61
N ALA A 84 1.92 6.90 13.34
CA ALA A 84 2.82 7.21 12.24
C ALA A 84 3.01 8.73 12.05
N LEU A 85 1.94 9.52 12.20
CA LEU A 85 1.98 10.98 12.09
C LEU A 85 2.69 11.71 13.25
N ARG A 86 2.95 11.01 14.38
CA ARG A 86 3.60 11.60 15.56
C ARG A 86 5.12 11.42 15.58
N ARG A 87 5.69 10.64 14.65
CA ARG A 87 7.14 10.36 14.57
C ARG A 87 7.81 11.34 13.63
#